data_AF-A0A4U5M463-F1
#
_entry.id   AF-A0A4U5M463-F1
#
_cell.length_a   1.000
_cell.length_b   1.000
_cell.length_c   1.000
_cell.angle_alpha   90.00
_cell.angle_beta   90.00
_cell.angle_gamma   90.00
#
_symmetry.space_group_name_H-M   'P 1'
#
loop_
_entity.id
_entity.type
_entity.pdbx_description
1 polymer ?
#
loop_
_entity_poly.entity_id
_entity_poly.type
_entity_poly.pdbx_seq_one_letter_code
_entity_poly.pdbx_strand_id
1 'polypeptide(L)'
;MDFDDDAAFSASDMESDSECPSDDDGIVMQVVGSEDADGRGDSSDRDYQILAQEQLIPEMEQLISDVNAIVGLPPTICRILLHRFKWNRESLLERYYENTDNQQKFYKDAGIRCPITSYVGKERREAVAMGICGICCDESALVGLECAHKFCSD
;
A
#
# COMPACT_ATOMS: atom_id res chain seq x y z
N MET A 1 37.83 33.32 46.66
CA MET A 1 36.38 33.57 46.72
C MET A 1 35.74 32.22 46.62
N ASP A 2 35.59 31.59 47.78
CA ASP A 2 34.86 30.36 48.03
C ASP A 2 33.36 30.65 47.91
N PHE A 3 32.63 29.77 47.23
CA PHE A 3 31.20 29.57 47.48
C PHE A 3 30.82 28.16 47.03
N ASP A 4 30.84 27.23 47.99
CA ASP A 4 30.10 25.97 47.96
C ASP A 4 28.59 26.27 47.88
N ASP A 5 27.87 25.55 47.02
CA ASP A 5 26.40 25.49 47.06
C ASP A 5 25.96 24.02 47.07
N ASP A 6 25.71 23.53 48.29
CA ASP A 6 24.98 22.32 48.60
C ASP A 6 23.49 22.68 48.83
N ALA A 7 22.57 22.18 48.01
CA ALA A 7 21.16 21.99 48.37
C ALA A 7 20.51 20.98 47.39
N ALA A 8 20.35 19.72 47.78
CA ALA A 8 19.18 19.20 48.50
C ALA A 8 17.93 18.92 47.62
N PHE A 9 17.82 17.65 47.22
CA PHE A 9 16.62 16.79 47.25
C PHE A 9 15.25 17.37 46.87
N SER A 10 14.69 16.85 45.77
CA SER A 10 13.25 16.60 45.65
C SER A 10 13.02 15.41 44.71
N ALA A 11 13.03 14.20 45.29
CA ALA A 11 12.37 13.06 44.67
C ALA A 11 10.86 13.29 44.72
N SER A 12 10.21 13.32 43.57
CA SER A 12 8.78 13.09 43.46
C SER A 12 8.56 11.92 42.51
N ASP A 13 8.49 10.75 43.13
CA ASP A 13 7.79 9.56 42.68
C ASP A 13 6.43 9.95 42.09
N MET A 14 6.24 9.70 40.79
CA MET A 14 4.91 9.65 40.19
C MET A 14 4.62 8.20 39.84
N GLU A 15 4.09 7.49 40.83
CA GLU A 15 3.31 6.27 40.64
C GLU A 15 2.05 6.66 39.87
N SER A 16 2.05 6.38 38.56
CA SER A 16 0.85 6.49 37.73
C SER A 16 0.27 5.09 37.57
N ASP A 17 -0.53 4.70 38.56
CA ASP A 17 -1.43 3.55 38.47
C ASP A 17 -2.52 3.89 37.44
N SER A 18 -2.37 3.41 36.22
CA SER A 18 -3.43 3.42 35.22
C SER A 18 -3.94 2.00 35.07
N GLU A 19 -5.01 1.75 35.82
CA GLU A 19 -5.98 0.69 35.62
C GLU A 19 -6.33 0.54 34.12
N CYS A 20 -5.97 -0.61 33.54
CA CYS A 20 -6.47 -1.01 32.23
C CYS A 20 -7.79 -1.76 32.43
N PRO A 21 -8.96 -1.17 32.10
CA PRO A 21 -10.17 -1.96 32.02
C PRO A 21 -10.01 -2.94 30.85
N SER A 22 -9.89 -4.22 31.18
CA SER A 22 -10.00 -5.32 30.23
C SER A 22 -11.45 -5.40 29.79
N ASP A 23 -11.75 -4.85 28.62
CA ASP A 23 -13.06 -5.00 27.97
C ASP A 23 -13.14 -6.41 27.38
N ASP A 24 -13.47 -7.36 28.24
CA ASP A 24 -13.87 -8.73 27.90
C ASP A 24 -15.29 -8.68 27.33
N ASP A 25 -15.44 -8.25 26.07
CA ASP A 25 -16.62 -8.57 25.28
C ASP A 25 -16.49 -10.01 24.77
N GLY A 26 -16.51 -10.94 25.71
CA GLY A 26 -16.70 -12.36 25.46
C GLY A 26 -18.06 -12.58 24.82
N ILE A 27 -18.13 -12.51 23.49
CA ILE A 27 -19.27 -13.01 22.73
C ILE A 27 -19.37 -14.51 23.03
N VAL A 28 -20.26 -14.85 23.96
CA VAL A 28 -20.75 -16.20 24.19
C VAL A 28 -21.44 -16.68 22.92
N MET A 29 -20.71 -17.42 22.08
CA MET A 29 -21.32 -18.27 21.07
C MET A 29 -22.11 -19.34 21.84
N GLN A 30 -23.40 -19.06 22.09
CA GLN A 30 -24.32 -20.08 22.56
C GLN A 30 -24.35 -21.19 21.50
N VAL A 31 -23.71 -22.31 21.82
CA VAL A 31 -24.00 -23.58 21.17
C VAL A 31 -25.41 -23.95 21.61
N VAL A 32 -26.42 -23.43 20.90
CA VAL A 32 -27.76 -23.99 20.96
C VAL A 32 -27.72 -25.28 20.14
N GLY A 33 -27.77 -26.37 20.89
CA GLY A 33 -27.90 -27.72 20.37
C GLY A 33 -29.06 -27.81 19.39
N SER A 34 -28.84 -28.66 18.40
CA SER A 34 -29.80 -29.08 17.41
C SER A 34 -30.96 -29.78 18.12
N GLU A 35 -32.08 -29.08 18.30
CA GLU A 35 -33.36 -29.70 18.62
C GLU A 35 -34.43 -29.04 17.75
N ASP A 36 -35.01 -29.87 16.90
CA ASP A 36 -36.03 -29.55 15.91
C ASP A 36 -37.25 -28.83 16.53
N ALA A 37 -37.67 -27.71 15.95
CA ALA A 37 -39.08 -27.36 15.71
C ALA A 37 -39.24 -25.95 15.12
N ASP A 38 -39.84 -25.91 13.93
CA ASP A 38 -40.80 -24.91 13.44
C ASP A 38 -40.59 -23.43 13.84
N GLY A 39 -39.94 -22.70 12.94
CA GLY A 39 -39.90 -21.25 12.97
C GLY A 39 -39.64 -20.71 11.57
N ARG A 40 -40.71 -20.46 10.81
CA ARG A 40 -40.69 -19.62 9.61
C ARG A 40 -40.16 -18.22 9.97
N GLY A 41 -38.85 -18.04 9.91
CA GLY A 41 -38.18 -16.75 9.91
C GLY A 41 -37.69 -16.47 8.51
N ASP A 42 -38.34 -15.51 7.86
CA ASP A 42 -37.99 -14.88 6.59
C ASP A 42 -36.47 -14.75 6.41
N SER A 43 -35.87 -15.71 5.71
CA SER A 43 -34.49 -15.63 5.25
C SER A 43 -34.49 -14.66 4.08
N SER A 44 -34.53 -13.37 4.39
CA SER A 44 -34.35 -12.34 3.38
C SER A 44 -33.07 -12.65 2.60
N ASP A 45 -33.28 -12.85 1.32
CA ASP A 45 -32.33 -13.15 0.28
C ASP A 45 -31.14 -12.18 0.39
N ARG A 46 -30.04 -12.63 1.00
CA ARG A 46 -28.82 -11.82 1.03
C ARG A 46 -28.17 -12.00 -0.34
N ASP A 47 -28.33 -10.99 -1.19
CA ASP A 47 -27.63 -10.87 -2.46
C ASP A 47 -26.12 -10.71 -2.19
N TYR A 48 -25.39 -11.81 -2.08
CA TYR A 48 -23.93 -11.80 -2.07
C TYR A 48 -23.41 -12.54 -3.30
N GLN A 49 -22.34 -11.99 -3.89
CA GLN A 49 -21.66 -12.58 -5.03
C GLN A 49 -20.25 -12.99 -4.62
N ILE A 50 -19.89 -14.24 -4.91
CA ILE A 50 -18.50 -14.72 -4.78
C ILE A 50 -17.81 -14.43 -6.11
N LEU A 51 -16.76 -13.61 -6.06
CA LEU A 51 -15.95 -13.28 -7.22
C LEU A 51 -14.63 -14.05 -7.17
N ALA A 52 -14.24 -14.60 -8.32
CA ALA A 52 -12.88 -15.10 -8.52
C ALA A 52 -11.92 -13.94 -8.79
N GLN A 53 -10.62 -14.15 -8.59
CA GLN A 53 -9.61 -13.10 -8.76
C GLN A 53 -9.62 -12.52 -10.19
N GLU A 54 -9.87 -13.37 -11.19
CA GLU A 54 -9.91 -13.02 -12.60
C GLU A 54 -11.06 -12.07 -12.93
N GLN A 55 -12.12 -12.09 -12.12
CA GLN A 55 -13.27 -11.20 -12.29
C GLN A 55 -13.00 -9.82 -11.67
N LEU A 56 -12.11 -9.72 -10.69
CA LEU A 56 -11.75 -8.45 -10.04
C LEU A 56 -10.68 -7.67 -10.81
N ILE A 57 -9.74 -8.36 -11.46
CA ILE A 57 -8.67 -7.74 -12.27
C ILE A 57 -9.21 -6.71 -13.28
N PRO A 58 -10.24 -6.99 -14.12
CA PRO A 58 -10.73 -6.02 -15.09
C PRO A 58 -11.33 -4.77 -14.42
N GLU A 59 -11.97 -4.91 -13.25
CA GLU A 59 -12.48 -3.75 -12.49
C GLU A 59 -11.33 -2.87 -11.99
N MET A 60 -10.26 -3.49 -11.48
CA MET A 60 -9.05 -2.77 -11.07
C MET A 60 -8.38 -2.07 -12.27
N GLU A 61 -8.26 -2.75 -13.41
CA GLU A 61 -7.67 -2.20 -14.63
C GLU A 61 -8.47 -1.03 -15.18
N GLN A 62 -9.80 -1.09 -15.14
CA GLN A 62 -10.67 0.00 -15.55
C GLN A 62 -10.43 1.25 -14.69
N LEU A 63 -10.41 1.09 -13.35
CA LEU A 63 -10.13 2.21 -12.44
C LEU A 63 -8.74 2.82 -12.68
N ILE A 64 -7.73 1.97 -12.93
CA ILE A 64 -6.38 2.42 -13.26
C ILE A 64 -6.39 3.20 -14.58
N SER A 65 -7.11 2.71 -15.60
CA SER A 65 -7.23 3.34 -16.91
C SER A 65 -7.93 4.71 -16.82
N ASP A 66 -9.00 4.81 -16.04
CA ASP A 66 -9.73 6.07 -15.84
C ASP A 66 -8.83 7.15 -15.22
N VAL A 67 -8.05 6.79 -14.18
CA VAL A 67 -7.08 7.70 -13.57
C VAL A 67 -5.94 8.03 -14.54
N ASN A 68 -5.44 7.03 -15.27
CA ASN A 68 -4.39 7.22 -16.26
C ASN A 68 -4.80 8.25 -17.33
N ALA A 69 -6.02 8.16 -17.84
CA ALA A 69 -6.54 9.06 -18.87
C ALA A 69 -6.56 10.54 -18.42
N ILE A 70 -6.71 10.79 -17.11
CA ILE A 70 -6.75 12.15 -16.54
C ILE A 70 -5.34 12.66 -16.20
N VAL A 71 -4.54 11.81 -15.54
CA VAL A 71 -3.26 12.21 -14.93
C VAL A 71 -2.07 12.03 -15.88
N GLY A 72 -2.17 11.11 -16.85
CA GLY A 72 -1.15 10.85 -17.88
C GLY A 72 0.09 10.10 -17.38
N LEU A 73 -0.01 9.35 -16.28
CA LEU A 73 1.10 8.58 -15.69
C LEU A 73 1.11 7.12 -16.17
N PRO A 74 2.24 6.41 -16.07
CA PRO A 74 2.27 4.96 -16.33
C PRO A 74 1.25 4.20 -15.48
N PRO A 75 0.56 3.17 -16.01
CA PRO A 75 -0.46 2.41 -15.28
C PRO A 75 0.03 1.86 -13.94
N THR A 76 1.29 1.41 -13.89
CA THR A 76 1.93 0.91 -12.66
C THR A 76 1.97 1.96 -11.56
N ILE A 77 2.20 3.23 -11.91
CA ILE A 77 2.24 4.34 -10.96
C ILE A 77 0.82 4.69 -10.50
N CYS A 78 -0.13 4.79 -11.43
CA CYS A 78 -1.55 5.00 -11.10
C CYS A 78 -2.06 3.93 -10.12
N ARG A 79 -1.68 2.66 -10.31
CA ARG A 79 -2.04 1.56 -9.41
C ARG A 79 -1.49 1.74 -8.00
N ILE A 80 -0.22 2.12 -7.84
CA ILE A 80 0.39 2.34 -6.53
C ILE A 80 -0.26 3.53 -5.82
N LEU A 81 -0.52 4.61 -6.57
CA LEU A 81 -1.21 5.78 -6.04
C LEU A 81 -2.63 5.42 -5.60
N LEU A 82 -3.42 4.74 -6.43
CA LEU A 82 -4.76 4.26 -6.07
C LEU A 82 -4.72 3.41 -4.80
N HIS A 83 -3.77 2.48 -4.67
CA HIS A 83 -3.61 1.68 -3.46
C HIS A 83 -3.37 2.55 -2.21
N ARG A 84 -2.52 3.59 -2.30
CA ARG A 84 -2.26 4.52 -1.18
C ARG A 84 -3.50 5.31 -0.77
N PHE A 85 -4.36 5.64 -1.73
CA PHE A 85 -5.63 6.33 -1.53
C PHE A 85 -6.81 5.38 -1.30
N LYS A 86 -6.55 4.10 -0.96
CA LYS A 86 -7.58 3.09 -0.71
C LYS A 86 -8.59 2.95 -1.86
N TRP A 87 -8.09 3.05 -3.09
CA TRP A 87 -8.88 3.01 -4.33
C TRP A 87 -9.90 4.16 -4.48
N ASN A 88 -9.79 5.23 -3.69
CA ASN A 88 -10.60 6.42 -3.87
C ASN A 88 -10.02 7.32 -4.99
N ARG A 89 -10.67 7.29 -6.16
CA ARG A 89 -10.32 8.08 -7.33
C ARG A 89 -10.34 9.59 -7.05
N GLU A 90 -11.36 10.09 -6.37
CA GLU A 90 -11.56 11.53 -6.17
C GLU A 90 -10.49 12.10 -5.23
N SER A 91 -10.26 11.45 -4.09
CA SER A 91 -9.21 11.85 -3.16
C SER A 91 -7.81 11.83 -3.77
N LEU A 92 -7.54 10.88 -4.68
CA LEU A 92 -6.29 10.85 -5.41
C LEU A 92 -6.16 12.08 -6.33
N LEU A 93 -7.18 12.37 -7.13
CA LEU A 93 -7.15 13.50 -8.08
C LEU A 93 -7.04 14.84 -7.36
N GLU A 94 -7.81 15.06 -6.29
CA GLU A 94 -7.73 16.25 -5.45
C GLU A 94 -6.30 16.46 -4.93
N ARG A 95 -5.74 15.46 -4.24
CA ARG A 95 -4.38 15.57 -3.70
C ARG A 95 -3.32 15.69 -4.79
N TYR A 96 -3.52 15.06 -5.94
CA TYR A 96 -2.59 15.18 -7.07
C TYR A 96 -2.50 16.62 -7.58
N TYR A 97 -3.64 17.30 -7.76
CA TYR A 97 -3.67 18.68 -8.25
C TYR A 97 -3.35 19.72 -7.16
N GLU A 98 -3.59 19.44 -5.89
CA GLU A 98 -3.14 20.31 -4.77
C GLU A 98 -1.62 20.36 -4.63
N ASN A 99 -0.91 19.31 -5.04
CA ASN A 99 0.53 19.16 -4.82
C ASN A 99 1.38 19.47 -6.05
N THR A 100 0.89 20.31 -6.99
CA THR A 100 1.63 20.69 -8.21
C THR A 100 3.01 21.28 -7.94
N ASP A 101 3.17 22.09 -6.88
CA ASP A 101 4.46 22.70 -6.53
C ASP A 101 5.41 21.74 -5.80
N ASN A 102 4.89 20.66 -5.22
CA ASN A 102 5.62 19.73 -4.35
C ASN A 102 5.51 18.26 -4.81
N GLN A 103 5.41 18.03 -6.12
CA GLN A 103 5.20 16.69 -6.69
C GLN A 103 6.27 15.69 -6.24
N GLN A 104 7.53 16.12 -6.07
CA GLN A 104 8.60 15.23 -5.61
C GLN A 104 8.36 14.68 -4.20
N LYS A 105 7.80 15.48 -3.30
CA LYS A 105 7.42 15.03 -1.96
C LYS A 105 6.22 14.08 -2.03
N PHE A 106 5.21 14.42 -2.83
CA PHE A 106 4.04 13.57 -3.05
C PHE A 106 4.42 12.15 -3.51
N TYR A 107 5.29 12.03 -4.52
CA TYR A 107 5.75 10.72 -4.99
C TYR A 107 6.64 10.01 -3.97
N LYS A 108 7.53 10.74 -3.27
CA LYS A 108 8.39 10.15 -2.23
C LYS A 108 7.59 9.58 -1.06
N ASP A 109 6.55 10.28 -0.61
CA ASP A 109 5.66 9.83 0.47
C ASP A 109 4.82 8.60 0.05
N ALA A 110 4.63 8.41 -1.26
CA ALA A 110 4.04 7.21 -1.85
C ALA A 110 5.07 6.09 -2.14
N GLY A 111 6.37 6.31 -1.88
CA GLY A 111 7.43 5.35 -2.20
C GLY A 111 7.75 5.22 -3.69
N ILE A 112 7.33 6.20 -4.50
CA ILE A 112 7.47 6.21 -5.96
C ILE A 112 8.61 7.16 -6.33
N ARG A 113 9.45 6.73 -7.29
CA ARG A 113 10.40 7.65 -7.93
C ARG A 113 9.61 8.65 -8.79
N CYS A 114 9.80 9.95 -8.54
CA CYS A 114 9.10 11.00 -9.28
C CYS A 114 9.36 10.87 -10.80
N PRO A 115 8.31 10.59 -11.61
CA PRO A 115 8.44 10.37 -13.07
C PRO A 115 8.98 11.59 -13.82
N ILE A 116 8.76 12.77 -13.25
CA ILE A 116 9.09 14.07 -13.86
C ILE A 116 10.60 14.35 -13.76
N THR A 117 11.23 13.90 -12.68
CA THR A 117 12.69 14.03 -12.50
C THR A 117 13.47 12.87 -13.11
N SER A 118 12.80 11.76 -13.44
CA SER A 118 13.44 10.57 -14.00
C SER A 118 13.55 10.63 -15.53
N TYR A 119 13.95 11.79 -16.08
CA TYR A 119 14.49 11.86 -17.45
C TYR A 119 15.86 11.16 -17.48
N VAL A 120 15.87 9.86 -17.20
CA VAL A 120 16.91 8.97 -17.70
C VAL A 120 16.40 8.59 -19.08
N GLY A 121 17.24 8.78 -20.10
CA GLY A 121 16.85 8.78 -21.49
C GLY A 121 15.86 7.67 -21.85
N LYS A 122 14.95 7.94 -22.79
CA LYS A 122 14.13 6.93 -23.46
C LYS A 122 15.05 5.98 -24.24
N GLU A 123 15.84 5.20 -23.54
CA GLU A 123 16.51 4.04 -24.09
C GLU A 123 15.38 3.04 -24.22
N ARG A 124 14.89 2.95 -25.47
CA ARG A 124 13.97 1.89 -25.93
C ARG A 124 14.36 0.61 -25.22
N ARG A 125 13.37 -0.20 -24.78
CA ARG A 125 13.57 -1.63 -24.49
C ARG A 125 14.52 -2.19 -25.55
N GLU A 126 15.79 -2.30 -25.21
CA GLU A 126 16.78 -2.78 -26.15
C GLU A 126 16.48 -4.25 -26.38
N ALA A 127 16.67 -4.68 -27.62
CA ALA A 127 16.50 -6.08 -27.98
C ALA A 127 17.27 -6.97 -26.99
N VAL A 128 16.70 -8.13 -26.69
CA VAL A 128 17.30 -9.17 -25.86
C VAL A 128 18.77 -9.33 -26.24
N ALA A 129 19.66 -8.93 -25.33
CA ALA A 129 21.10 -9.05 -25.54
C ALA A 129 21.54 -10.37 -24.91
N MET A 130 22.26 -11.19 -25.68
CA MET A 130 22.99 -12.32 -25.12
C MET A 130 24.15 -11.76 -24.30
N GLY A 131 24.24 -12.17 -23.04
CA GLY A 131 25.29 -11.71 -22.15
C GLY A 131 25.38 -12.58 -20.89
N ILE A 132 26.38 -12.30 -20.07
CA ILE A 132 26.59 -13.00 -18.80
C ILE A 132 25.68 -12.35 -17.75
N CYS A 133 24.83 -13.16 -17.10
CA CYS A 133 23.94 -12.69 -16.05
C CYS A 133 24.74 -12.33 -14.78
N GLY A 134 24.48 -11.15 -14.21
CA GLY A 134 25.12 -10.73 -12.96
C GLY A 134 24.64 -11.43 -11.69
N ILE A 135 23.66 -12.36 -11.78
CA ILE A 135 23.11 -13.12 -10.65
C ILE A 135 23.61 -14.57 -10.69
N CYS A 136 23.36 -15.28 -11.80
CA CYS A 136 23.75 -16.69 -11.94
C CYS A 136 25.11 -16.91 -12.62
N CYS A 137 25.71 -15.87 -13.20
CA CYS A 137 26.97 -15.93 -13.95
C CYS A 137 26.93 -16.77 -15.24
N ASP A 138 25.74 -17.15 -15.73
CA ASP A 138 25.58 -17.90 -16.98
C ASP A 138 25.34 -16.98 -18.19
N GLU A 139 25.74 -17.46 -19.37
CA GLU A 139 25.46 -16.80 -20.65
C GLU A 139 24.01 -17.07 -21.08
N SER A 140 23.21 -16.01 -21.15
CA SER A 140 21.79 -16.12 -21.48
C SER A 140 21.23 -14.84 -22.09
N ALA A 141 19.98 -14.92 -22.52
CA ALA A 141 19.17 -13.78 -22.93
C ALA A 141 18.86 -12.88 -21.73
N LEU A 142 19.39 -11.66 -21.71
CA LEU A 142 19.20 -10.73 -20.60
C LEU A 142 18.04 -9.75 -20.87
N VAL A 143 17.22 -9.52 -19.85
CA VAL A 143 16.09 -8.57 -19.84
C VAL A 143 16.34 -7.53 -18.76
N GLY A 144 16.06 -6.26 -19.07
CA GLY A 144 16.21 -5.15 -18.12
C GLY A 144 14.97 -4.29 -17.99
N LEU A 145 14.86 -3.64 -16.83
CA LEU A 145 13.83 -2.63 -16.53
C LEU A 145 14.37 -1.21 -16.77
N GLU A 146 13.62 -0.19 -16.38
CA GLU A 146 13.96 1.23 -16.54
C GLU A 146 15.26 1.65 -15.82
N CYS A 147 15.79 0.82 -14.91
CA CYS A 147 17.08 1.05 -14.25
C CYS A 147 18.30 0.52 -15.04
N ALA A 148 18.09 0.00 -16.25
CA ALA A 148 19.10 -0.53 -17.18
C ALA A 148 19.91 -1.75 -16.67
N HIS A 149 19.66 -2.25 -15.46
CA HIS A 149 20.20 -3.53 -15.01
C HIS A 149 19.50 -4.68 -15.76
N LYS A 150 20.29 -5.60 -16.33
CA LYS A 150 19.82 -6.71 -17.17
C LYS A 150 20.17 -8.06 -16.52
N PHE A 151 19.20 -8.99 -16.49
CA PHE A 151 19.35 -10.32 -15.87
C PHE A 151 18.64 -11.39 -16.72
N CYS A 152 18.97 -12.66 -16.49
CA CYS A 152 18.25 -13.78 -17.08
C CYS A 152 16.79 -13.83 -16.60
N SER A 153 15.92 -14.52 -17.34
CA SER A 153 14.52 -14.76 -16.95
C SER A 153 14.34 -16.00 -16.07
N ASP A 154 15.40 -16.78 -15.89
CA ASP A 154 15.44 -17.96 -15.02
C ASP A 154 15.71 -17.57 -13.56
#